data_AF-X6M323-F1
#
_entry.id   AF-X6M323-F1
#
_cell.length_a   1.000
_cell.length_b   1.000
_cell.length_c   1.000
_cell.angle_alpha   90.00
_cell.angle_beta   90.00
_cell.angle_gamma   90.00
#
_symmetry.space_group_name_H-M   'P 1'
#
loop_
_entity.id
_entity.type
_entity.pdbx_description
1 polymer ?
#
loop_
_entity_poly.entity_id
_entity_poly.type
_entity_poly.pdbx_seq_one_letter_code
_entity_poly.pdbx_strand_id
1 'polypeptide(L)'
;TDFPKCFLSSLFVIYLFQKKNNNNNDNNNKIKSEELSEKTNEPYAKSASLLASKVFFHMQSYEDALHHALSAGEQFQIDEHSEYVQKLTEQCIDSYRFYAQVQYAFDKVFFFCKKKKRRVTTTEPTKIDRRLIEIVERMLNYCYQVGDSKHALGIALELRRMDHILKAIHSSSCPFL
;
A
#
# COMPACT_ATOMS: atom_id res chain seq x y z
N THR A 1 7.98 18.64 28.52
CA THR A 1 8.27 19.82 27.66
C THR A 1 9.30 19.43 26.60
N ASP A 2 9.04 18.33 25.87
CA ASP A 2 10.02 17.71 24.94
C ASP A 2 9.67 17.87 23.46
N PHE A 3 8.77 18.81 23.15
CA PHE A 3 8.41 19.15 21.77
C PHE A 3 9.57 19.67 20.89
N PRO A 4 10.60 20.40 21.37
CA PRO A 4 11.58 21.00 20.45
C PRO A 4 12.58 19.99 19.85
N LYS A 5 12.85 18.86 20.50
CA LYS A 5 13.78 17.84 19.96
C LYS A 5 13.17 17.01 18.84
N CYS A 6 11.86 16.74 18.90
CA CYS A 6 11.13 16.01 17.87
C CYS A 6 10.91 16.81 16.58
N PHE A 7 10.79 18.14 16.69
CA PHE A 7 10.70 19.04 15.52
C PHE A 7 12.03 19.16 14.78
N LEU A 8 13.16 19.15 15.50
CA LEU A 8 14.49 19.14 14.89
C LEU A 8 14.77 17.81 14.17
N SER A 9 14.29 16.67 14.68
CA SER A 9 14.41 15.39 13.96
C SER A 9 13.52 15.32 12.73
N SER A 10 12.30 15.88 12.77
CA SER A 10 11.40 15.90 11.61
C SER A 10 11.92 16.81 10.49
N LEU A 11 12.42 18.00 10.82
CA LEU A 11 13.11 18.88 9.86
C LEU A 11 14.40 18.23 9.34
N PHE A 12 15.13 17.47 10.16
CA PHE A 12 16.33 16.76 9.72
C PHE A 12 16.01 15.63 8.75
N VAL A 13 14.90 14.90 8.94
CA VAL A 13 14.42 13.89 7.99
C VAL A 13 13.99 14.54 6.67
N ILE A 14 13.27 15.66 6.72
CA ILE A 14 12.90 16.44 5.53
C ILE A 14 14.16 16.98 4.82
N TYR A 15 15.14 17.49 5.57
CA TYR A 15 16.42 17.99 5.05
C TYR A 15 17.27 16.88 4.41
N LEU A 16 17.37 15.70 5.04
CA LEU A 16 18.08 14.56 4.46
C LEU A 16 17.38 14.04 3.20
N PHE A 17 16.05 14.06 3.16
CA PHE A 17 15.29 13.72 1.95
C PHE A 17 15.54 14.73 0.81
N GLN A 18 15.51 16.03 1.09
CA GLN A 18 15.83 17.05 0.09
C GLN A 18 17.30 16.97 -0.37
N LYS A 19 18.24 16.72 0.54
CA LYS A 19 19.66 16.53 0.22
C LYS A 19 19.91 15.30 -0.66
N LYS A 20 19.14 14.23 -0.47
CA LYS A 20 19.22 13.02 -1.31
C LYS A 20 18.69 13.29 -2.73
N ASN A 21 17.63 14.09 -2.88
CA ASN A 21 17.08 14.44 -4.20
C ASN A 21 17.99 15.37 -5.03
N ASN A 22 18.73 16.29 -4.38
CA ASN A 22 19.68 17.17 -5.08
C ASN A 22 20.99 16.47 -5.51
N ASN A 23 21.27 15.26 -5.01
CA ASN A 23 22.47 14.50 -5.34
C ASN A 23 22.23 13.40 -6.41
N ASN A 24 21.08 13.41 -7.09
CA ASN A 24 20.76 12.44 -8.13
C ASN A 24 21.50 12.74 -9.44
N ASN A 25 22.78 12.36 -9.48
CA ASN A 25 23.45 11.99 -10.73
C ASN A 25 24.25 10.67 -10.64
N ASP A 26 24.26 10.00 -9.47
CA ASP A 26 24.96 8.72 -9.35
C ASP A 26 24.01 7.57 -9.11
N ASN A 27 23.89 6.76 -10.16
CA ASN A 27 23.36 5.42 -10.25
C ASN A 27 23.61 4.62 -8.97
N ASN A 28 22.64 4.57 -8.05
CA ASN A 28 22.49 3.52 -7.03
C ASN A 28 21.11 3.66 -6.35
N ASN A 29 20.03 3.39 -7.09
CA ASN A 29 18.65 3.31 -6.60
C ASN A 29 18.37 2.08 -5.71
N LYS A 30 19.31 1.75 -4.81
CA LYS A 30 19.13 0.68 -3.81
C LYS A 30 20.01 0.88 -2.59
N ILE A 31 20.13 2.10 -2.08
CA ILE A 31 20.79 2.33 -0.79
C ILE A 31 19.87 3.14 0.11
N LYS A 32 19.13 2.38 0.92
CA LYS A 32 18.82 2.60 2.34
C LYS A 32 17.97 3.83 2.70
N SER A 33 16.65 3.66 2.62
CA SER A 33 15.75 4.08 3.71
C SER A 33 15.95 3.20 4.97
N GLU A 34 16.69 2.08 4.84
CA GLU A 34 17.08 1.17 5.91
C GLU A 34 18.18 1.76 6.85
N GLU A 35 19.06 2.68 6.41
CA GLU A 35 20.18 3.17 7.26
C GLU A 35 19.77 4.16 8.36
N LEU A 36 18.59 4.78 8.29
CA LEU A 36 18.07 5.57 9.40
C LEU A 36 17.18 4.75 10.36
N SER A 37 16.65 3.63 9.89
CA SER A 37 15.90 2.66 10.71
C SER A 37 16.82 1.92 11.67
N GLU A 38 18.07 1.63 11.28
CA GLU A 38 19.00 0.81 12.06
C GLU A 38 19.51 1.45 13.37
N LYS A 39 19.23 2.73 13.65
CA LYS A 39 19.81 3.42 14.83
C LYS A 39 18.83 4.07 15.80
N THR A 40 17.52 4.02 15.56
CA THR A 40 16.57 4.74 16.40
C THR A 40 15.43 3.85 16.85
N ASN A 41 15.13 3.90 18.16
CA ASN A 41 14.09 3.12 18.83
C ASN A 41 12.83 2.90 17.97
N GLU A 42 12.46 1.63 17.78
CA GLU A 42 11.24 1.09 17.15
C GLU A 42 9.98 1.98 17.19
N PRO A 43 9.59 2.62 18.32
CA PRO A 43 8.37 3.45 18.36
C PRO A 43 8.36 4.64 17.38
N TYR A 44 9.51 5.23 17.06
CA TYR A 44 9.56 6.44 16.23
C TYR A 44 9.66 6.16 14.72
N ALA A 45 10.06 4.96 14.33
CA ALA A 45 10.25 4.59 12.93
C ALA A 45 8.93 4.60 12.14
N LYS A 46 7.85 4.09 12.75
CA LYS A 46 6.51 4.13 12.14
C LYS A 46 5.99 5.57 11.96
N SER A 47 6.21 6.43 12.96
CA SER A 47 5.82 7.85 12.91
C SER A 47 6.62 8.65 11.90
N ALA A 48 7.94 8.39 11.81
CA ALA A 48 8.79 8.99 10.79
C ALA A 48 8.35 8.57 9.38
N SER A 49 7.98 7.31 9.19
CA SER A 49 7.45 6.80 7.91
C SER A 49 6.12 7.47 7.55
N LEU A 50 5.21 7.64 8.50
CA LEU A 50 3.95 8.36 8.26
C LEU A 50 4.19 9.82 7.88
N LEU A 51 5.11 10.50 8.57
CA LEU A 51 5.46 11.88 8.25
C LEU A 51 6.06 11.99 6.85
N ALA A 52 6.99 11.10 6.51
CA ALA A 52 7.59 11.04 5.18
C ALA A 52 6.50 10.85 4.10
N SER A 53 5.54 9.96 4.34
CA SER A 53 4.43 9.74 3.42
C SER A 53 3.59 11.01 3.19
N LYS A 54 3.25 11.75 4.25
CA LYS A 54 2.52 13.03 4.14
C LYS A 54 3.33 14.09 3.37
N VAL A 55 4.65 14.14 3.57
CA VAL A 55 5.52 15.06 2.81
C VAL A 55 5.54 14.69 1.33
N PHE A 56 5.70 13.41 1.00
CA PHE A 56 5.67 12.91 -0.39
C PHE A 56 4.33 13.15 -1.08
N PHE A 57 3.23 13.02 -0.34
CA PHE A 57 1.90 13.34 -0.85
C PHE A 57 1.80 14.80 -1.31
N HIS A 58 2.28 15.76 -0.51
CA HIS A 58 2.31 17.17 -0.90
C HIS A 58 3.28 17.46 -2.05
N MET A 59 4.30 16.61 -2.25
CA MET A 59 5.18 16.66 -3.42
C MET A 59 4.59 15.95 -4.65
N GLN A 60 3.36 15.46 -4.57
CA GLN A 60 2.67 14.73 -5.65
C GLN A 60 3.38 13.43 -6.09
N SER A 61 4.32 12.90 -5.28
CA SER A 61 4.88 11.57 -5.49
C SER A 61 4.07 10.54 -4.72
N TYR A 62 2.99 10.07 -5.34
CA TYR A 62 2.04 9.16 -4.69
C TYR A 62 2.56 7.74 -4.49
N GLU A 63 3.46 7.28 -5.36
CA GLU A 63 4.09 5.95 -5.23
C GLU A 63 5.00 5.90 -4.00
N ASP A 64 5.87 6.90 -3.83
CA ASP A 64 6.73 7.02 -2.66
C ASP A 64 5.91 7.27 -1.39
N ALA A 65 4.87 8.11 -1.48
CA ALA A 65 3.95 8.33 -0.37
C ALA A 65 3.30 7.02 0.06
N LEU A 66 2.78 6.22 -0.88
CA LEU A 66 2.20 4.92 -0.57
C LEU A 66 3.24 3.99 0.05
N HIS A 67 4.45 3.90 -0.50
CA HIS A 67 5.51 3.05 0.04
C HIS A 67 5.84 3.37 1.52
N HIS A 68 5.89 4.65 1.87
CA HIS A 68 6.10 5.10 3.24
C HIS A 68 4.86 4.88 4.12
N ALA A 69 3.64 5.02 3.58
CA ALA A 69 2.41 4.70 4.31
C ALA A 69 2.31 3.20 4.64
N LEU A 70 2.66 2.33 3.69
CA LEU A 70 2.77 0.88 3.90
C LEU A 70 3.76 0.54 5.02
N SER A 71 4.85 1.32 5.12
CA SER A 71 5.87 1.14 6.16
C SER A 71 5.42 1.65 7.54
N ALA A 72 4.50 2.63 7.58
CA ALA A 72 3.91 3.13 8.82
C ALA A 72 2.90 2.15 9.45
N GLY A 73 2.28 1.29 8.63
CA GLY A 73 1.37 0.23 9.08
C GLY A 73 0.17 0.78 9.86
N GLU A 74 0.07 0.40 11.14
CA GLU A 74 -1.01 0.82 12.05
C GLU A 74 -1.12 2.33 12.23
N GLN A 75 -0.03 3.08 12.09
CA GLN A 75 -0.06 4.54 12.23
C GLN A 75 -0.74 5.24 11.05
N PHE A 76 -0.86 4.56 9.91
CA PHE A 76 -1.71 5.01 8.82
C PHE A 76 -3.17 4.70 9.16
N GLN A 77 -3.92 5.73 9.53
CA GLN A 77 -5.34 5.67 9.87
C GLN A 77 -6.17 5.79 8.60
N ILE A 78 -6.97 4.76 8.30
CA ILE A 78 -7.78 4.65 7.07
C ILE A 78 -9.17 5.28 7.26
N ASP A 79 -9.59 5.39 8.51
CA ASP A 79 -10.82 6.02 9.00
C ASP A 79 -10.76 7.56 8.96
N GLU A 80 -9.57 8.15 8.81
CA GLU A 80 -9.43 9.60 8.67
C GLU A 80 -10.01 10.07 7.32
N HIS A 81 -11.04 10.92 7.38
CA HIS A 81 -11.64 11.58 6.22
C HIS A 81 -10.75 12.73 5.71
N SER A 82 -9.62 12.39 5.11
CA SER A 82 -8.70 13.34 4.47
C SER A 82 -8.49 13.02 3.00
N GLU A 83 -8.21 14.04 2.20
CA GLU A 83 -7.81 13.87 0.79
C GLU A 83 -6.57 12.99 0.67
N TYR A 84 -5.64 13.10 1.62
CA TYR A 84 -4.45 12.26 1.74
C TYR A 84 -4.82 10.77 1.82
N VAL A 85 -5.69 10.39 2.75
CA VAL A 85 -6.11 8.99 2.93
C VAL A 85 -6.90 8.50 1.72
N GLN A 86 -7.83 9.30 1.20
CA GLN A 86 -8.62 8.94 0.03
C GLN A 86 -7.72 8.65 -1.18
N LYS A 87 -6.77 9.55 -1.48
CA LYS A 87 -5.88 9.39 -2.62
C LYS A 87 -4.93 8.21 -2.47
N LEU A 88 -4.36 7.99 -1.28
CA LEU A 88 -3.48 6.84 -1.05
C LEU A 88 -4.25 5.52 -1.05
N THR A 89 -5.50 5.53 -0.60
CA THR A 89 -6.43 4.39 -0.67
C THR A 89 -6.69 3.99 -2.12
N GLU A 90 -6.99 4.96 -2.99
CA GLU A 90 -7.13 4.72 -4.44
C GLU A 90 -5.84 4.12 -5.02
N GLN A 91 -4.68 4.72 -4.71
CA GLN A 91 -3.38 4.25 -5.19
C GLN A 91 -3.05 2.83 -4.71
N CYS A 92 -3.47 2.49 -3.48
CA CYS A 92 -3.33 1.16 -2.89
C CYS A 92 -4.15 0.12 -3.67
N ILE A 93 -5.42 0.43 -3.97
CA ILE A 93 -6.31 -0.41 -4.78
C ILE A 93 -5.71 -0.63 -6.18
N ASP A 94 -5.24 0.43 -6.83
CA ASP A 94 -4.67 0.34 -8.18
C ASP A 94 -3.40 -0.51 -8.22
N SER A 95 -2.51 -0.31 -7.24
CA SER A 95 -1.29 -1.11 -7.09
C SER A 95 -1.63 -2.59 -6.87
N TYR A 96 -2.61 -2.87 -6.00
CA TYR A 96 -3.04 -4.24 -5.74
C TYR A 96 -3.62 -4.89 -6.99
N ARG A 97 -4.52 -4.18 -7.67
CA ARG A 97 -5.17 -4.63 -8.90
C ARG A 97 -4.14 -4.99 -9.96
N PHE A 98 -3.11 -4.17 -10.13
CA PHE A 98 -2.02 -4.44 -11.07
C PHE A 98 -1.35 -5.78 -10.78
N TYR A 99 -0.89 -6.01 -9.54
CA TYR A 99 -0.25 -7.28 -9.19
C TYR A 99 -1.20 -8.49 -9.29
N ALA A 100 -2.47 -8.33 -8.89
CA ALA A 100 -3.47 -9.39 -9.00
C ALA A 100 -3.74 -9.78 -10.47
N GLN A 101 -3.76 -8.80 -11.38
CA GLN A 101 -3.92 -9.06 -12.82
C GLN A 101 -2.72 -9.77 -13.41
N VAL A 102 -1.50 -9.35 -13.06
CA VAL A 102 -0.25 -9.99 -13.50
C VAL A 102 -0.22 -11.45 -13.03
N GLN A 103 -0.54 -11.70 -11.76
CA GLN A 103 -0.61 -13.05 -11.20
C GLN A 103 -1.63 -13.93 -11.95
N TYR A 104 -2.85 -13.43 -12.16
CA TYR A 104 -3.89 -14.18 -12.87
C TYR A 104 -3.53 -14.48 -14.33
N ALA A 105 -2.91 -13.52 -15.03
CA ALA A 105 -2.46 -13.71 -16.40
C ALA A 105 -1.36 -14.78 -16.47
N PHE A 106 -0.40 -14.74 -15.54
CA PHE A 106 0.66 -15.75 -15.43
C PHE A 106 0.08 -17.14 -15.18
N ASP A 107 -0.81 -17.29 -14.19
CA ASP A 107 -1.42 -18.58 -13.84
C ASP A 107 -2.18 -19.18 -15.04
N LYS A 108 -2.90 -18.34 -15.80
CA LYS A 108 -3.62 -18.76 -17.01
C LYS A 108 -2.67 -19.26 -18.11
N VAL A 109 -1.57 -18.55 -18.35
CA VAL A 109 -0.54 -18.93 -19.35
C VAL A 109 0.17 -20.21 -18.90
N PHE A 110 0.57 -20.28 -17.64
CA PHE A 110 1.24 -21.43 -17.05
C PHE A 110 0.38 -22.70 -17.17
N PHE A 111 -0.90 -22.62 -16.80
CA PHE A 111 -1.85 -23.73 -16.91
C PHE A 111 -2.06 -24.18 -18.36
N PHE A 112 -2.22 -23.23 -19.30
CA PHE A 112 -2.41 -23.53 -20.72
C PHE A 112 -1.20 -24.22 -21.36
N CYS A 113 0.01 -23.74 -21.07
CA CYS A 113 1.25 -24.33 -21.60
C CYS A 113 1.55 -25.71 -21.00
N LYS A 114 1.28 -25.91 -19.70
CA LYS A 114 1.39 -27.21 -19.04
C LYS A 114 0.47 -28.25 -19.70
N LYS A 115 -0.76 -27.88 -20.03
CA LYS A 115 -1.73 -28.75 -20.73
C LYS A 115 -1.23 -29.19 -22.13
N LYS A 116 -0.49 -28.33 -22.84
CA LYS A 116 0.09 -28.63 -24.17
C LYS A 116 1.48 -29.28 -24.13
N LYS A 117 1.99 -29.71 -22.96
CA LYS A 117 3.36 -30.25 -22.76
C LYS A 117 4.46 -29.36 -23.39
N ARG A 118 4.27 -28.04 -23.42
CA ARG A 118 5.29 -27.10 -23.92
C ARG A 118 6.16 -26.63 -22.76
N ARG A 119 7.46 -26.44 -23.01
CA ARG A 119 8.35 -25.76 -22.04
C ARG A 119 7.85 -24.33 -21.85
N VAL A 120 7.66 -23.96 -20.60
CA VAL A 120 7.32 -22.60 -20.16
C VAL A 120 8.61 -21.95 -19.70
N THR A 121 9.04 -20.90 -20.39
CA THR A 121 10.20 -20.07 -20.04
C THR A 121 9.76 -18.70 -19.53
N THR A 122 8.66 -18.64 -18.79
CA THR A 122 8.17 -17.39 -18.21
C THR A 122 8.77 -17.20 -16.81
N THR A 123 9.37 -16.04 -16.59
CA THR A 123 9.75 -15.53 -15.27
C THR A 123 8.54 -15.50 -14.35
N GLU A 124 8.68 -16.00 -13.13
CA GLU A 124 7.62 -15.98 -12.13
C GLU A 124 7.19 -14.53 -11.83
N PRO A 125 5.88 -14.29 -11.64
CA PRO A 125 5.35 -12.96 -11.38
C PRO A 125 5.81 -12.47 -10.01
N THR A 126 6.00 -11.16 -9.88
CA THR A 126 6.28 -10.53 -8.60
C THR A 126 5.08 -10.72 -7.66
N LYS A 127 5.34 -11.35 -6.51
CA LYS A 127 4.31 -11.60 -5.50
C LYS A 127 3.80 -10.27 -4.93
N ILE A 128 2.48 -10.19 -4.71
CA ILE A 128 1.83 -9.04 -4.05
C ILE A 128 2.47 -8.81 -2.66
N ASP A 129 2.85 -7.57 -2.37
CA ASP A 129 3.38 -7.19 -1.06
C ASP A 129 2.33 -7.46 0.04
N ARG A 130 2.78 -8.07 1.14
CA ARG A 130 1.94 -8.36 2.31
C ARG A 130 1.38 -7.09 2.94
N ARG A 131 2.15 -5.99 2.94
CA ARG A 131 1.73 -4.71 3.52
C ARG A 131 0.54 -4.14 2.75
N LEU A 132 0.54 -4.29 1.43
CA LEU A 132 -0.54 -3.85 0.56
C LEU A 132 -1.82 -4.67 0.81
N ILE A 133 -1.69 -5.99 0.96
CA ILE A 133 -2.79 -6.88 1.33
C ILE A 133 -3.39 -6.45 2.68
N GLU A 134 -2.54 -6.15 3.66
CA GLU A 134 -2.97 -5.75 5.00
C GLU A 134 -3.79 -4.45 5.00
N ILE A 135 -3.34 -3.42 4.26
CA ILE A 135 -4.10 -2.17 4.15
C ILE A 135 -5.45 -2.40 3.47
N VAL A 136 -5.47 -3.15 2.37
CA VAL A 136 -6.72 -3.50 1.66
C VAL A 136 -7.71 -4.24 2.57
N GLU A 137 -7.21 -5.19 3.37
CA GLU A 137 -8.03 -5.87 4.38
C GLU A 137 -8.61 -4.90 5.40
N ARG A 138 -7.80 -3.97 5.91
CA ARG A 138 -8.26 -2.95 6.86
C ARG A 138 -9.32 -2.04 6.24
N MET A 139 -9.15 -1.63 4.97
CA MET A 139 -10.14 -0.84 4.24
C MET A 139 -11.47 -1.59 4.08
N LEU A 140 -11.43 -2.84 3.65
CA LEU A 140 -12.63 -3.68 3.51
C LEU A 140 -13.33 -3.91 4.85
N ASN A 141 -12.55 -4.20 5.90
CA ASN A 141 -13.08 -4.37 7.25
C ASN A 141 -13.73 -3.10 7.79
N TYR A 142 -13.13 -1.93 7.54
CA TYR A 142 -13.74 -0.64 7.87
C TYR A 142 -15.10 -0.46 7.17
N CYS A 143 -15.18 -0.76 5.87
CA CYS A 143 -16.44 -0.67 5.13
C CYS A 143 -17.53 -1.59 5.72
N TYR A 144 -17.17 -2.82 6.10
CA TYR A 144 -18.11 -3.74 6.75
C TYR A 144 -18.55 -3.26 8.14
N GLN A 145 -17.65 -2.63 8.91
CA GLN A 145 -17.98 -2.08 10.23
C GLN A 145 -18.95 -0.90 10.15
N VAL A 146 -18.76 -0.03 9.15
CA VAL A 146 -19.65 1.12 8.90
C VAL A 146 -20.98 0.67 8.25
N GLY A 147 -21.05 -0.55 7.73
CA GLY A 147 -22.22 -1.08 7.03
C GLY A 147 -22.28 -0.71 5.54
N ASP A 148 -21.22 -0.12 4.99
CA ASP A 148 -21.12 0.22 3.56
C ASP A 148 -20.73 -1.01 2.72
N SER A 149 -21.67 -1.96 2.64
CA SER A 149 -21.48 -3.20 1.89
C SER A 149 -21.39 -2.97 0.38
N LYS A 150 -21.93 -1.86 -0.14
CA LYS A 150 -21.88 -1.52 -1.57
C LYS A 150 -20.46 -1.09 -1.96
N HIS A 151 -19.84 -0.22 -1.15
CA HIS A 151 -18.46 0.19 -1.38
C HIS A 151 -17.51 -1.00 -1.20
N ALA A 152 -17.70 -1.80 -0.14
CA ALA A 152 -16.92 -3.02 0.06
C ALA A 152 -17.01 -4.00 -1.12
N LEU A 153 -18.22 -4.18 -1.68
CA LEU A 153 -18.44 -5.01 -2.87
C LEU A 153 -17.71 -4.44 -4.10
N GLY A 154 -17.76 -3.12 -4.29
CA GLY A 154 -17.04 -2.44 -5.36
C GLY A 154 -15.54 -2.71 -5.29
N ILE A 155 -14.92 -2.45 -4.13
CA ILE A 155 -13.50 -2.74 -3.90
C ILE A 155 -13.22 -4.23 -4.14
N ALA A 156 -14.02 -5.14 -3.60
CA ALA A 156 -13.80 -6.58 -3.75
C ALA A 156 -13.82 -7.05 -5.22
N LEU A 157 -14.71 -6.48 -6.05
CA LEU A 157 -14.78 -6.75 -7.48
C LEU A 157 -13.55 -6.22 -8.22
N GLU A 158 -13.11 -5.01 -7.90
CA GLU A 158 -11.92 -4.40 -8.49
C GLU A 158 -10.64 -5.20 -8.22
N LEU A 159 -10.55 -5.77 -7.02
CA LEU A 159 -9.43 -6.60 -6.58
C LEU A 159 -9.55 -8.06 -7.03
N ARG A 160 -10.69 -8.46 -7.64
CA ARG A 160 -11.03 -9.84 -8.02
C ARG A 160 -10.94 -10.84 -6.85
N ARG A 161 -11.33 -10.39 -5.65
CA ARG A 161 -11.29 -11.18 -4.42
C ARG A 161 -12.66 -11.82 -4.13
N MET A 162 -12.80 -13.09 -4.50
CA MET A 162 -14.07 -13.82 -4.38
C MET A 162 -14.55 -13.97 -2.93
N ASP A 163 -13.64 -14.13 -1.99
CA ASP A 163 -13.92 -14.21 -0.56
C ASP A 163 -14.65 -12.96 -0.03
N HIS A 164 -14.17 -11.76 -0.40
CA HIS A 164 -14.82 -10.52 0.00
C HIS A 164 -16.10 -10.20 -0.78
N ILE A 165 -16.20 -10.65 -2.05
CA ILE A 165 -17.44 -10.54 -2.82
C ILE A 165 -18.55 -11.31 -2.10
N LEU A 166 -18.30 -12.57 -1.74
CA LEU A 166 -19.27 -13.39 -1.01
C LEU A 166 -19.59 -12.77 0.35
N LYS A 167 -18.58 -12.35 1.11
CA LYS A 167 -18.77 -11.68 2.41
C LYS A 167 -19.63 -10.42 2.29
N ALA A 168 -19.41 -9.59 1.27
CA ALA A 168 -20.19 -8.38 1.03
C ALA A 168 -21.64 -8.70 0.69
N ILE A 169 -21.91 -9.70 -0.17
CA ILE A 169 -23.27 -10.13 -0.52
C ILE A 169 -24.02 -10.66 0.70
N HIS A 170 -23.37 -11.47 1.53
CA HIS A 170 -23.98 -11.99 2.76
C HIS A 170 -24.27 -10.87 3.77
N SER A 171 -23.34 -9.91 3.90
CA SER A 171 -23.49 -8.74 4.78
C SER A 171 -24.59 -7.79 4.30
N SER A 172 -24.77 -7.67 2.98
CA SER A 172 -25.76 -6.80 2.35
C SER A 172 -27.17 -7.38 2.31
N SER A 173 -27.52 -8.35 3.17
CA SER A 173 -28.86 -8.97 3.20
C SER A 173 -29.95 -7.96 3.59
N CYS A 174 -30.29 -7.09 2.64
CA CYS A 174 -31.60 -6.54 2.40
C CYS A 174 -32.33 -7.52 1.44
N PRO A 175 -33.58 -7.89 1.72
CA PRO A 175 -34.34 -8.85 0.94
C PRO A 175 -34.82 -8.21 -0.37
N PHE A 176 -34.05 -8.35 -1.44
CA PHE A 176 -34.54 -8.11 -2.80
C PHE A 176 -34.43 -9.40 -3.62
N LEU A 177 -34.86 -10.50 -3.00
CA LEU A 177 -35.20 -11.77 -3.63
C LEU A 177 -36.56 -12.19 -3.08
#